data_AF-A0A6A6Q5W1-F1
#
_entry.id   AF-A0A6A6Q5W1-F1
#
_cell.length_a   1.000
_cell.length_b   1.000
_cell.length_c   1.000
_cell.angle_alpha   90.00
_cell.angle_beta   90.00
_cell.angle_gamma   90.00
#
_symmetry.space_group_name_H-M   'P 1'
#
loop_
_entity.id
_entity.type
_entity.pdbx_description
1 polymer ?
#
loop_
_entity_poly.entity_id
_entity_poly.type
_entity_poly.pdbx_seq_one_letter_code
_entity_poly.pdbx_strand_id
1 'polypeptide(L)'
;MILDDNGNLLDSSYSTIKVVGGREQATHVDLREFTIIPDGTVLTTAYVETKHGIEGPERATERPLWDCVLQEIDIDTGDILFQWSALDHVDLEDSYIDHKAKSLTPDLELPDWFYMNSIDKDLRGNNLICSGFTYSIYYIDGTNGDILWILGGKCNMFEDKSGGRALNFSGQHTAQWGEEPDTITLFNNDIAIKESQRRGMRSVIDPDAMTVNLLDEYPNPW
;
A
#
# COMPACT_ATOMS: atom_id res chain seq x y z
N MET A 1 8.83 -19.63 5.00
CA MET A 1 9.21 -18.72 6.11
C MET A 1 8.00 -17.86 6.42
N ILE A 2 7.81 -17.45 7.67
CA ILE A 2 6.67 -16.65 8.14
C ILE A 2 7.25 -15.45 8.89
N LEU A 3 6.76 -14.23 8.67
CA LEU A 3 7.09 -13.09 9.53
C LEU A 3 6.00 -12.95 10.61
N ASP A 4 6.36 -12.69 11.87
CA ASP A 4 5.40 -12.39 12.93
C ASP A 4 5.30 -10.88 13.22
N ASP A 5 4.30 -10.48 14.01
CA ASP A 5 4.03 -9.08 14.37
C ASP A 5 5.16 -8.41 15.18
N ASN A 6 6.12 -9.20 15.68
CA ASN A 6 7.31 -8.69 16.37
C ASN A 6 8.52 -8.58 15.42
N GLY A 7 8.31 -8.79 14.12
CA GLY A 7 9.35 -8.80 13.11
C GLY A 7 10.16 -10.10 13.08
N ASN A 8 9.73 -11.19 13.73
CA ASN A 8 10.49 -12.44 13.67
C ASN A 8 10.23 -13.17 12.36
N LEU A 9 11.28 -13.37 11.56
CA LEU A 9 11.28 -14.32 10.46
C LEU A 9 11.42 -15.74 11.02
N LEU A 10 10.44 -16.58 10.77
CA LEU A 10 10.31 -17.94 11.28
C LEU A 10 10.46 -18.97 10.15
N ASP A 11 11.02 -20.13 10.45
CA ASP A 11 11.04 -21.28 9.55
C ASP A 11 9.71 -22.06 9.59
N SER A 12 9.62 -23.15 8.82
CA SER A 12 8.45 -24.03 8.81
C SER A 12 8.19 -24.77 10.13
N SER A 13 9.11 -24.69 11.09
CA SER A 13 8.96 -25.22 12.45
C SER A 13 8.58 -24.15 13.47
N TYR A 14 8.29 -22.92 13.03
CA TYR A 14 8.06 -21.74 13.87
C TYR A 14 9.27 -21.35 14.74
N SER A 15 10.46 -21.80 14.36
CA SER A 15 11.69 -21.34 15.01
C SER A 15 12.10 -20.00 14.42
N THR A 16 12.44 -19.04 15.28
CA THR A 16 12.99 -17.75 14.84
C THR A 16 14.30 -17.96 14.12
N ILE A 17 14.28 -17.66 12.82
CA ILE A 17 15.47 -17.54 11.98
C ILE A 17 16.13 -16.19 12.28
N LYS A 18 15.34 -15.11 12.38
CA LYS A 18 15.85 -13.75 12.59
C LYS A 18 14.79 -12.75 13.06
N VAL A 19 15.23 -11.58 13.52
CA VAL A 19 14.38 -10.38 13.69
C VAL A 19 14.64 -9.44 12.51
N VAL A 20 13.57 -9.01 11.87
CA VAL A 20 13.46 -8.14 10.68
C VAL A 20 12.68 -6.91 11.14
N GLY A 21 13.08 -5.72 10.67
CA GLY A 21 12.67 -4.46 11.28
C GLY A 21 13.79 -3.96 12.19
N GLY A 22 14.40 -2.85 11.78
CA GLY A 22 15.63 -2.34 12.39
C GLY A 22 15.55 -2.21 13.91
N ARG A 23 16.73 -2.16 14.54
CA ARG A 23 16.94 -2.02 16.01
C ARG A 23 16.24 -0.81 16.67
N GLU A 24 15.47 -0.01 15.95
CA GLU A 24 14.74 1.14 16.46
C GLU A 24 13.30 0.76 16.82
N GLN A 25 12.99 0.87 18.11
CA GLN A 25 11.78 0.39 18.80
C GLN A 25 10.44 0.98 18.34
N ALA A 26 10.39 1.77 17.26
CA ALA A 26 9.21 2.53 16.83
C ALA A 26 8.52 2.00 15.56
N THR A 27 9.06 0.94 14.93
CA THR A 27 8.47 0.32 13.74
C THR A 27 7.66 -0.92 14.14
N HIS A 28 6.35 -0.91 13.87
CA HIS A 28 5.50 -2.09 13.98
C HIS A 28 5.44 -2.75 12.60
N VAL A 29 6.05 -3.93 12.46
CA VAL A 29 5.97 -4.71 11.23
C VAL A 29 4.50 -5.06 10.98
N ASP A 30 4.03 -4.77 9.77
CA ASP A 30 2.64 -4.99 9.37
C ASP A 30 2.56 -6.21 8.45
N LEU A 31 1.90 -7.27 8.92
CA LEU A 31 1.73 -8.52 8.17
C LEU A 31 0.69 -8.43 7.04
N ARG A 32 0.16 -7.24 6.73
CA ARG A 32 -0.77 -7.06 5.59
C ARG A 32 -0.10 -7.36 4.26
N GLU A 33 1.20 -7.13 4.14
CA GLU A 33 1.99 -7.55 2.99
C GLU A 33 3.36 -8.05 3.45
N PHE A 34 3.72 -9.26 3.03
CA PHE A 34 5.04 -9.83 3.26
C PHE A 34 5.39 -10.74 2.09
N THR A 35 6.44 -10.36 1.35
CA THR A 35 6.94 -11.14 0.23
C THR A 35 8.46 -11.26 0.32
N ILE A 36 8.96 -12.49 0.17
CA ILE A 36 10.39 -12.75 0.00
C ILE A 36 10.67 -12.70 -1.49
N ILE A 37 11.59 -11.83 -1.90
CA ILE A 37 11.97 -11.70 -3.31
C ILE A 37 13.26 -12.49 -3.62
N PRO A 38 13.49 -12.89 -4.89
CA PRO A 38 14.51 -13.89 -5.24
C PRO A 38 15.97 -13.53 -4.92
N ASP A 39 16.26 -12.27 -4.58
CA ASP A 39 17.59 -11.78 -4.24
C ASP A 39 17.98 -11.95 -2.76
N GLY A 40 17.10 -12.51 -1.94
CA GLY A 40 17.36 -12.73 -0.52
C GLY A 40 16.95 -11.54 0.37
N THR A 41 16.09 -10.66 -0.13
CA THR A 41 15.48 -9.61 0.67
C THR A 41 14.00 -9.89 0.97
N VAL A 42 13.49 -9.21 2.00
CA VAL A 42 12.07 -9.17 2.38
C VAL A 42 11.51 -7.81 1.98
N LEU A 43 10.36 -7.82 1.33
CA LEU A 43 9.52 -6.66 1.12
C LEU A 43 8.32 -6.74 2.06
N THR A 44 8.11 -5.70 2.86
CA THR A 44 7.05 -5.68 3.88
C THR A 44 6.48 -4.27 4.04
N THR A 45 5.23 -4.19 4.50
CA THR A 45 4.71 -2.95 5.09
C THR A 45 5.09 -2.87 6.57
N ALA A 46 5.14 -1.65 7.08
CA ALA A 46 5.29 -1.38 8.50
C ALA A 46 4.61 -0.06 8.89
N TYR A 47 4.36 0.15 10.18
CA TYR A 47 3.86 1.41 10.72
C TYR A 47 4.90 2.06 11.63
N VAL A 48 5.16 3.35 11.40
CA VAL A 48 6.01 4.18 12.26
C VAL A 48 5.14 5.20 12.97
N GLU A 49 5.20 5.24 14.30
CA GLU A 49 4.46 6.25 15.07
C GLU A 49 5.05 7.63 14.78
N THR A 50 4.24 8.53 14.21
CA THR A 50 4.67 9.87 13.85
C THR A 50 3.71 10.91 14.39
N LYS A 51 4.23 12.09 14.72
CA LYS A 51 3.41 13.26 15.00
C LYS A 51 3.32 14.11 13.74
N HIS A 52 2.11 14.41 13.31
CA HIS A 52 1.89 15.28 12.16
C HIS A 52 0.99 16.46 12.52
N GLY A 53 1.26 17.61 11.92
CA GLY A 53 0.44 18.80 12.08
C GLY A 53 -0.90 18.62 11.40
N ILE A 54 -1.97 18.51 12.17
CA ILE A 54 -3.32 18.47 11.61
C ILE A 54 -3.91 19.88 11.70
N GLU A 55 -4.29 20.47 10.57
CA GLU A 55 -5.03 21.73 10.57
C GLU A 55 -6.42 21.54 11.18
N GLY A 56 -6.71 22.33 12.21
CA GLY A 56 -7.98 22.36 12.92
C GLY A 56 -8.37 23.81 13.29
N PRO A 57 -9.65 24.06 13.60
CA PRO A 57 -10.18 25.42 13.77
C PRO A 57 -9.55 26.22 14.92
N GLU A 58 -8.79 25.60 15.84
CA GLU A 58 -8.23 26.26 17.03
C GLU A 58 -6.68 26.35 17.09
N ARG A 59 -5.98 26.12 15.97
CA ARG A 59 -4.50 26.07 15.74
C ARG A 59 -4.06 24.66 15.33
N ALA A 60 -3.03 24.59 14.49
CA ALA A 60 -2.31 23.35 14.21
C ALA A 60 -1.85 22.74 15.53
N THR A 61 -2.40 21.58 15.87
CA THR A 61 -1.93 20.75 16.98
C THR A 61 -1.34 19.51 16.34
N GLU A 62 -0.07 19.22 16.66
CA GLU A 62 0.53 17.95 16.26
C GLU A 62 -0.20 16.83 16.99
N ARG A 63 -0.71 15.86 16.23
CA ARG A 63 -1.36 14.66 16.78
C ARG A 63 -0.60 13.42 16.32
N PRO A 64 -0.50 12.39 17.19
CA PRO A 64 0.08 11.12 16.80
C PRO A 64 -0.83 10.40 15.79
N LEU A 65 -0.20 9.80 14.79
CA LEU A 65 -0.82 8.95 13.77
C LEU A 65 0.19 7.91 13.29
N TRP A 66 -0.28 6.92 12.54
CA TRP A 66 0.59 5.94 11.92
C TRP A 66 1.04 6.39 10.53
N ASP A 67 2.35 6.42 10.32
CA ASP A 67 2.93 6.49 8.99
C ASP A 67 3.07 5.08 8.41
N CYS A 68 2.48 4.85 7.25
CA CYS A 68 2.64 3.59 6.52
C CYS A 68 3.96 3.65 5.75
N VAL A 69 4.84 2.69 6.00
CA VAL A 69 6.10 2.57 5.27
C VAL A 69 6.18 1.24 4.51
N LEU A 70 6.79 1.28 3.34
CA LEU A 70 7.31 0.10 2.65
C LEU A 70 8.78 -0.04 3.03
N GLN A 71 9.23 -1.26 3.34
CA GLN A 71 10.63 -1.57 3.61
C GLN A 71 11.10 -2.77 2.81
N GLU A 72 12.30 -2.64 2.21
CA GLU A 72 13.08 -3.74 1.68
C GLU A 72 14.23 -4.04 2.63
N ILE A 73 14.33 -5.28 3.10
CA ILE A 73 15.22 -5.66 4.19
C ILE A 73 16.07 -6.85 3.76
N ASP A 74 17.38 -6.73 3.91
CA ASP A 74 18.30 -7.85 3.68
C ASP A 74 18.08 -8.94 4.73
N ILE A 75 17.78 -10.17 4.30
CA ILE A 75 17.48 -11.28 5.23
C ILE A 75 18.71 -11.68 6.03
N ASP A 76 19.92 -11.56 5.48
CA ASP A 76 21.18 -12.03 6.08
C ASP A 76 21.79 -11.04 7.07
N THR A 77 21.63 -9.72 6.85
CA THR A 77 22.11 -8.67 7.77
C THR A 77 20.99 -8.05 8.61
N GLY A 78 19.76 -8.01 8.10
CA GLY A 78 18.63 -7.33 8.74
C GLY A 78 18.63 -5.82 8.48
N ASP A 79 19.48 -5.37 7.56
CA ASP A 79 19.58 -3.95 7.20
C ASP A 79 18.43 -3.56 6.28
N ILE A 80 17.86 -2.37 6.53
CA ILE A 80 16.89 -1.76 5.62
C ILE A 80 17.66 -1.21 4.42
N LEU A 81 17.42 -1.80 3.25
CA LEU A 81 18.05 -1.41 1.98
C LEU A 81 17.30 -0.27 1.29
N PHE A 82 15.98 -0.25 1.45
CA PHE A 82 15.10 0.78 0.94
C PHE A 82 13.93 0.99 1.90
N GLN A 83 13.53 2.25 2.09
CA GLN A 83 12.32 2.61 2.82
C GLN A 83 11.61 3.73 2.09
N TRP A 84 10.29 3.59 1.97
CA TRP A 84 9.41 4.64 1.46
C TRP A 84 8.34 4.96 2.49
N SER A 85 8.23 6.23 2.88
CA SER A 85 7.23 6.74 3.82
C SER A 85 6.06 7.37 3.06
N ALA A 86 4.82 7.00 3.42
CA ALA A 86 3.64 7.63 2.85
C ALA A 86 3.58 9.12 3.20
N LEU A 87 3.91 9.51 4.44
CA LEU A 87 3.88 10.91 4.87
C LEU A 87 4.88 11.82 4.14
N ASP A 88 5.99 11.26 3.66
CA ASP A 88 6.98 12.04 2.91
C ASP A 88 6.50 12.38 1.48
N HIS A 89 5.48 11.67 0.96
CA HIS A 89 5.14 11.69 -0.47
C HIS A 89 3.65 11.94 -0.77
N VAL A 90 2.73 11.67 0.16
CA VAL A 90 1.28 11.75 -0.05
C VAL A 90 0.62 12.63 1.03
N ASP A 91 -0.30 13.49 0.61
CA ASP A 91 -1.04 14.36 1.53
C ASP A 91 -2.07 13.54 2.33
N LEU A 92 -2.18 13.81 3.64
CA LEU A 92 -3.22 13.21 4.49
C LEU A 92 -4.63 13.48 3.98
N GLU A 93 -4.84 14.64 3.34
CA GLU A 93 -6.12 15.03 2.77
C GLU A 93 -6.46 14.21 1.51
N ASP A 94 -5.55 13.41 0.95
CA ASP A 94 -5.85 12.48 -0.14
C ASP A 94 -6.63 11.25 0.35
N SER A 95 -6.59 10.97 1.65
CA SER A 95 -7.36 9.89 2.27
C SER A 95 -8.87 10.16 2.19
N TYR A 96 -9.64 9.10 1.97
CA TYR A 96 -11.10 9.10 2.14
C TYR A 96 -11.50 8.77 3.58
N ILE A 97 -10.54 8.41 4.44
CA ILE A 97 -10.76 8.15 5.85
C ILE A 97 -10.40 9.39 6.67
N ASP A 98 -11.24 9.71 7.67
CA ASP A 98 -10.99 10.82 8.57
C ASP A 98 -9.81 10.49 9.50
N HIS A 99 -8.63 11.02 9.16
CA HIS A 99 -7.40 10.89 9.94
C HIS A 99 -7.47 11.59 11.31
N LYS A 100 -8.56 12.31 11.61
CA LYS A 100 -8.83 12.93 12.93
C LYS A 100 -9.63 12.03 13.87
N ALA A 101 -10.22 10.95 13.33
CA ALA A 101 -11.03 9.97 14.05
C ALA A 101 -10.17 8.80 14.57
N LYS A 102 -10.81 7.82 15.21
CA LYS A 102 -10.14 6.57 15.59
C LYS A 102 -9.77 5.77 14.33
N SER A 103 -8.70 4.97 14.43
CA SER A 103 -8.33 4.06 13.35
C SER A 103 -9.49 3.16 12.94
N LEU A 104 -9.65 2.99 11.63
CA LEU A 104 -10.51 1.95 11.06
C LEU A 104 -9.76 0.63 10.84
N THR A 105 -8.43 0.67 10.99
CA THR A 105 -7.55 -0.47 10.85
C THR A 105 -7.55 -1.27 12.15
N PRO A 106 -7.93 -2.57 12.13
CA PRO A 106 -7.90 -3.40 13.32
C PRO A 106 -6.52 -3.42 13.97
N ASP A 107 -6.50 -3.48 15.30
CA ASP A 107 -5.30 -3.59 16.14
C ASP A 107 -4.37 -2.35 16.13
N LEU A 108 -4.78 -1.25 15.48
CA LEU A 108 -4.09 0.04 15.52
C LEU A 108 -4.83 1.05 16.41
N GLU A 109 -4.15 1.54 17.45
CA GLU A 109 -4.73 2.51 18.39
C GLU A 109 -4.67 3.97 17.90
N LEU A 110 -3.70 4.29 17.04
CA LEU A 110 -3.56 5.60 16.41
C LEU A 110 -4.21 5.63 15.02
N PRO A 111 -4.64 6.80 14.52
CA PRO A 111 -5.23 6.92 13.18
C PRO A 111 -4.29 6.37 12.11
N ASP A 112 -4.80 5.42 11.33
CA ASP A 112 -4.22 5.02 10.05
C ASP A 112 -5.02 5.69 8.94
N TRP A 113 -4.32 6.47 8.11
CA TRP A 113 -4.90 7.29 7.07
C TRP A 113 -4.59 6.74 5.67
N PHE A 114 -3.57 5.88 5.53
CA PHE A 114 -3.08 5.44 4.23
C PHE A 114 -3.38 3.96 3.97
N TYR A 115 -3.29 3.09 4.96
CA TYR A 115 -3.61 1.66 4.85
C TYR A 115 -3.00 0.99 3.61
N MET A 116 -1.66 0.93 3.57
CA MET A 116 -0.93 0.20 2.55
C MET A 116 -1.17 -1.30 2.75
N ASN A 117 -1.63 -1.99 1.70
CA ASN A 117 -2.10 -3.37 1.85
C ASN A 117 -1.66 -4.32 0.74
N SER A 118 -0.85 -3.84 -0.21
CA SER A 118 -0.07 -4.70 -1.08
C SER A 118 1.13 -3.96 -1.66
N ILE A 119 2.15 -4.74 -2.01
CA ILE A 119 3.36 -4.30 -2.67
C ILE A 119 3.72 -5.34 -3.72
N ASP A 120 3.99 -4.90 -4.94
CA ASP A 120 4.51 -5.75 -6.01
C ASP A 120 5.70 -5.08 -6.67
N LYS A 121 6.88 -5.70 -6.54
CA LYS A 121 8.14 -5.15 -7.03
C LYS A 121 8.46 -5.73 -8.41
N ASP A 122 8.69 -4.85 -9.38
CA ASP A 122 8.96 -5.26 -10.74
C ASP A 122 10.46 -5.57 -10.99
N LEU A 123 10.76 -6.08 -12.18
CA LEU A 123 12.13 -6.41 -12.60
C LEU A 123 13.04 -5.18 -12.80
N ARG A 124 12.49 -3.96 -12.81
CA ARG A 124 13.25 -2.71 -12.86
C ARG A 124 13.60 -2.23 -11.44
N GLY A 125 13.04 -2.87 -10.41
CA GLY A 125 13.22 -2.53 -9.02
C GLY A 125 12.17 -1.55 -8.49
N ASN A 126 11.19 -1.15 -9.30
CA ASN A 126 10.14 -0.22 -8.89
C ASN A 126 9.02 -0.95 -8.16
N ASN A 127 8.32 -0.23 -7.28
CA ASN A 127 7.30 -0.80 -6.41
C ASN A 127 5.91 -0.32 -6.83
N LEU A 128 5.01 -1.26 -7.12
CA LEU A 128 3.58 -1.02 -7.25
C LEU A 128 2.94 -1.23 -5.88
N ILE A 129 2.42 -0.17 -5.25
CA ILE A 129 1.78 -0.25 -3.94
C ILE A 129 0.30 0.06 -4.02
N CYS A 130 -0.47 -0.55 -3.11
CA CYS A 130 -1.90 -0.33 -2.98
C CYS A 130 -2.23 0.32 -1.65
N SER A 131 -3.01 1.41 -1.69
CA SER A 131 -3.59 2.05 -0.52
C SER A 131 -5.11 1.94 -0.55
N GLY A 132 -5.65 1.20 0.41
CA GLY A 132 -7.10 1.02 0.54
C GLY A 132 -7.82 2.27 1.03
N PHE A 133 -7.15 3.23 1.67
CA PHE A 133 -7.80 4.43 2.21
C PHE A 133 -7.70 5.66 1.31
N THR A 134 -6.72 5.73 0.42
CA THR A 134 -6.67 6.76 -0.65
C THR A 134 -7.36 6.31 -1.95
N TYR A 135 -7.84 5.05 -1.98
CA TYR A 135 -8.41 4.41 -3.18
C TYR A 135 -7.48 4.49 -4.39
N SER A 136 -6.18 4.35 -4.15
CA SER A 136 -5.15 4.59 -5.14
C SER A 136 -4.14 3.45 -5.20
N ILE A 137 -3.57 3.28 -6.39
CA ILE A 137 -2.39 2.47 -6.68
C ILE A 137 -1.28 3.43 -7.06
N TYR A 138 -0.11 3.29 -6.46
CA TYR A 138 1.05 4.13 -6.72
C TYR A 138 2.15 3.27 -7.31
N TYR A 139 2.83 3.81 -8.31
CA TYR A 139 4.06 3.22 -8.83
C TYR A 139 5.24 4.10 -8.45
N ILE A 140 6.17 3.52 -7.71
CA ILE A 140 7.24 4.23 -7.00
C ILE A 140 8.57 3.79 -7.59
N ASP A 141 9.42 4.77 -7.89
CA ASP A 141 10.81 4.51 -8.25
C ASP A 141 11.56 3.87 -7.07
N GLY A 142 12.09 2.66 -7.29
CA GLY A 142 12.73 1.88 -6.24
C GLY A 142 14.13 2.36 -5.83
N THR A 143 14.64 3.42 -6.45
CA THR A 143 15.95 4.00 -6.14
C THR A 143 15.81 5.26 -5.32
N ASN A 144 14.92 6.17 -5.73
CA ASN A 144 14.80 7.49 -5.11
C ASN A 144 13.47 7.73 -4.38
N GLY A 145 12.48 6.83 -4.51
CA GLY A 145 11.19 6.94 -3.85
C GLY A 145 10.18 7.86 -4.53
N ASP A 146 10.51 8.43 -5.70
CA ASP A 146 9.59 9.30 -6.43
C ASP A 146 8.35 8.53 -6.88
N ILE A 147 7.16 9.13 -6.71
CA ILE A 147 5.93 8.62 -7.30
C ILE A 147 5.97 8.89 -8.80
N LEU A 148 6.06 7.82 -9.60
CA LEU A 148 6.09 7.88 -11.06
C LEU A 148 4.69 8.12 -11.63
N TRP A 149 3.67 7.48 -11.06
CA TRP A 149 2.26 7.75 -11.38
C TRP A 149 1.32 7.25 -10.29
N ILE A 150 0.08 7.76 -10.32
CA ILE A 150 -1.02 7.39 -9.41
C ILE A 150 -2.24 7.00 -10.24
N LEU A 151 -2.78 5.81 -9.98
CA LEU A 151 -4.02 5.30 -10.57
C LEU A 151 -5.13 5.24 -9.52
N GLY A 152 -6.23 5.93 -9.76
CA GLY A 152 -7.37 6.00 -8.83
C GLY A 152 -7.27 7.14 -7.79
N GLY A 153 -8.29 7.22 -6.94
CA GLY A 153 -8.38 8.21 -5.86
C GLY A 153 -8.45 9.67 -6.31
N LYS A 154 -8.17 10.59 -5.37
CA LYS A 154 -8.26 12.04 -5.59
C LYS A 154 -7.16 12.56 -6.51
N CYS A 155 -5.99 11.91 -6.50
CA CYS A 155 -4.78 12.32 -7.23
C CYS A 155 -4.54 11.48 -8.50
N ASN A 156 -5.59 10.83 -9.02
CA ASN A 156 -5.54 10.03 -10.23
C ASN A 156 -4.91 10.78 -11.42
N MET A 157 -3.98 10.12 -12.11
CA MET A 157 -3.29 10.65 -13.29
C MET A 157 -3.83 10.10 -14.61
N PHE A 158 -4.66 9.06 -14.59
CA PHE A 158 -5.07 8.32 -15.79
C PHE A 158 -6.46 8.71 -16.32
N GLU A 159 -6.60 8.85 -17.63
CA GLU A 159 -7.90 8.94 -18.29
C GLU A 159 -8.54 7.55 -18.43
N ASP A 160 -9.73 7.39 -17.86
CA ASP A 160 -10.51 6.16 -17.99
C ASP A 160 -11.17 6.05 -19.38
N LYS A 161 -10.82 5.00 -20.12
CA LYS A 161 -11.34 4.69 -21.46
C LYS A 161 -12.48 3.66 -21.45
N SER A 162 -12.92 3.25 -20.26
CA SER A 162 -13.98 2.29 -19.99
C SER A 162 -15.23 2.92 -19.38
N GLY A 163 -15.42 4.24 -19.56
CA GLY A 163 -16.59 4.96 -19.09
C GLY A 163 -16.67 5.11 -17.57
N GLY A 164 -15.51 5.17 -16.90
CA GLY A 164 -15.39 5.29 -15.44
C GLY A 164 -15.29 3.95 -14.72
N ARG A 165 -15.38 2.82 -15.42
CA ARG A 165 -15.34 1.48 -14.82
C ARG A 165 -13.95 0.98 -14.49
N ALA A 166 -12.88 1.58 -15.01
CA ALA A 166 -11.52 1.22 -14.63
C ALA A 166 -11.12 1.89 -13.31
N LEU A 167 -11.73 3.04 -12.97
CA LEU A 167 -11.42 3.83 -11.78
C LEU A 167 -12.48 3.73 -10.66
N ASN A 168 -13.52 2.91 -10.81
CA ASN A 168 -14.62 2.78 -9.84
C ASN A 168 -14.32 1.77 -8.72
N PHE A 169 -13.16 1.87 -8.09
CA PHE A 169 -12.78 1.01 -6.96
C PHE A 169 -12.56 1.81 -5.67
N SER A 170 -12.75 1.13 -4.54
CA SER A 170 -12.55 1.69 -3.20
C SER A 170 -12.27 0.61 -2.17
N GLY A 171 -11.38 0.88 -1.21
CA GLY A 171 -10.96 -0.11 -0.22
C GLY A 171 -10.33 -1.34 -0.84
N GLN A 172 -9.73 -1.19 -2.03
CA GLN A 172 -9.15 -2.26 -2.80
C GLN A 172 -7.91 -2.86 -2.12
N HIS A 173 -7.63 -4.11 -2.46
CA HIS A 173 -6.51 -4.91 -1.94
C HIS A 173 -5.80 -5.63 -3.07
N THR A 174 -4.55 -6.04 -2.80
CA THR A 174 -3.80 -6.98 -3.65
C THR A 174 -3.68 -6.45 -5.08
N ALA A 175 -3.24 -5.21 -5.22
CA ALA A 175 -2.85 -4.68 -6.52
C ALA A 175 -1.49 -5.28 -6.91
N GLN A 176 -1.44 -5.90 -8.09
CA GLN A 176 -0.26 -6.58 -8.62
C GLN A 176 -0.19 -6.39 -10.14
N TRP A 177 1.02 -6.45 -10.69
CA TRP A 177 1.23 -6.61 -12.11
C TRP A 177 0.67 -7.96 -12.57
N GLY A 178 -0.07 -7.94 -13.67
CA GLY A 178 -0.54 -9.15 -14.33
C GLY A 178 0.56 -9.81 -15.17
N GLU A 179 0.25 -11.00 -15.68
CA GLU A 179 1.17 -11.75 -16.56
C GLU A 179 1.40 -11.05 -17.90
N GLU A 180 0.43 -10.24 -18.34
CA GLU A 180 0.52 -9.46 -19.56
C GLU A 180 1.16 -8.09 -19.28
N PRO A 181 1.98 -7.54 -20.21
CA PRO A 181 2.58 -6.23 -20.04
C PRO A 181 1.55 -5.14 -19.74
N ASP A 182 1.90 -4.25 -18.83
CA ASP A 182 1.11 -3.07 -18.44
C ASP A 182 -0.30 -3.40 -17.94
N THR A 183 -0.53 -4.64 -17.50
CA THR A 183 -1.79 -5.05 -16.87
C THR A 183 -1.66 -5.02 -15.35
N ILE A 184 -2.71 -4.55 -14.69
CA ILE A 184 -2.82 -4.52 -13.22
C ILE A 184 -4.06 -5.31 -12.84
N THR A 185 -3.91 -6.21 -11.88
CA THR A 185 -5.02 -6.91 -11.23
C THR A 185 -5.20 -6.40 -9.81
N LEU A 186 -6.45 -6.27 -9.36
CA LEU A 186 -6.77 -5.91 -7.99
C LEU A 186 -8.07 -6.58 -7.52
N PHE A 187 -8.27 -6.66 -6.21
CA PHE A 187 -9.55 -7.02 -5.61
C PHE A 187 -10.22 -5.76 -5.04
N ASN A 188 -11.35 -5.36 -5.61
CA ASN A 188 -12.11 -4.20 -5.17
C ASN A 188 -13.12 -4.60 -4.07
N ASN A 189 -12.99 -4.05 -2.86
CA ASN A 189 -13.95 -4.26 -1.78
C ASN A 189 -15.19 -3.38 -1.91
N ASP A 190 -15.10 -2.30 -2.69
CA ASP A 190 -16.19 -1.39 -3.02
C ASP A 190 -16.88 -0.79 -1.78
N ILE A 191 -16.07 -0.29 -0.84
CA ILE A 191 -16.54 0.19 0.47
C ILE A 191 -17.22 1.57 0.41
N ALA A 192 -17.08 2.31 -0.69
CA ALA A 192 -17.66 3.64 -0.85
C ALA A 192 -19.17 3.62 -1.19
N ILE A 193 -19.72 2.48 -1.64
CA ILE A 193 -21.12 2.36 -2.04
C ILE A 193 -21.91 1.38 -1.17
N LYS A 194 -23.19 1.69 -0.94
CA LYS A 194 -24.08 0.93 -0.04
C LYS A 194 -24.49 -0.43 -0.59
N GLU A 195 -24.42 -0.61 -1.91
CA GLU A 195 -24.65 -1.86 -2.63
C GLU A 195 -23.31 -2.35 -3.21
N SER A 196 -22.34 -2.62 -2.31
CA SER A 196 -20.98 -3.06 -2.63
C SER A 196 -21.00 -4.24 -3.62
N GLN A 197 -20.32 -4.08 -4.75
CA GLN A 197 -20.05 -5.16 -5.69
C GLN A 197 -18.57 -5.52 -5.63
N ARG A 198 -18.23 -6.33 -4.62
CA ARG A 198 -16.89 -6.91 -4.51
C ARG A 198 -16.55 -7.66 -5.79
N ARG A 199 -15.38 -7.36 -6.35
CA ARG A 199 -14.98 -7.95 -7.63
C ARG A 199 -13.47 -7.92 -7.82
N GLY A 200 -12.97 -8.92 -8.53
CA GLY A 200 -11.66 -8.82 -9.16
C GLY A 200 -11.74 -7.89 -10.36
N MET A 201 -10.74 -7.05 -10.55
CA MET A 201 -10.61 -6.17 -11.71
C MET A 201 -9.27 -6.42 -12.37
N ARG A 202 -9.26 -6.50 -13.69
CA ARG A 202 -8.06 -6.54 -14.50
C ARG A 202 -8.11 -5.39 -15.50
N SER A 203 -7.14 -4.49 -15.41
CA SER A 203 -7.05 -3.30 -16.26
C SER A 203 -5.71 -3.27 -16.98
N VAL A 204 -5.67 -2.68 -18.16
CA VAL A 204 -4.43 -2.33 -18.87
C VAL A 204 -4.24 -0.83 -18.79
N ILE A 205 -3.01 -0.40 -18.52
CA ILE A 205 -2.61 1.01 -18.50
C ILE A 205 -1.73 1.33 -19.71
N ASP A 206 -1.74 2.60 -20.10
CA ASP A 206 -0.75 3.20 -20.97
C ASP A 206 -0.12 4.36 -20.18
N PRO A 207 1.08 4.17 -19.59
CA PRO A 207 1.73 5.18 -18.77
C PRO A 207 2.28 6.35 -19.59
N ASP A 208 2.50 6.19 -20.90
CA ASP A 208 2.95 7.28 -21.77
C ASP A 208 1.79 8.20 -22.16
N ALA A 209 0.63 7.60 -22.47
CA ALA A 209 -0.60 8.34 -22.78
C ALA A 209 -1.41 8.70 -21.53
N MET A 210 -1.05 8.18 -20.36
CA MET A 210 -1.81 8.27 -19.11
C MET A 210 -3.26 7.84 -19.30
N THR A 211 -3.49 6.64 -19.84
CA THR A 211 -4.85 6.09 -20.02
C THR A 211 -5.00 4.72 -19.38
N VAL A 212 -6.21 4.36 -18.99
CA VAL A 212 -6.52 3.05 -18.43
C VAL A 212 -7.79 2.47 -19.05
N ASN A 213 -7.76 1.17 -19.35
CA ASN A 213 -8.89 0.41 -19.83
C ASN A 213 -9.13 -0.79 -18.90
N LEU A 214 -10.37 -0.98 -18.48
CA LEU A 214 -10.81 -2.20 -17.85
C LEU A 214 -10.92 -3.30 -18.92
N LEU A 215 -10.23 -4.42 -18.70
CA LEU A 215 -10.28 -5.59 -19.57
C LEU A 215 -11.35 -6.57 -19.09
N ASP A 216 -11.30 -6.94 -17.80
CA ASP A 216 -12.19 -7.93 -17.21
C ASP A 216 -12.62 -7.54 -15.80
N GLU A 217 -13.82 -7.98 -15.43
CA GLU A 217 -14.30 -7.98 -14.05
C GLU A 217 -14.80 -9.36 -13.67
N TYR A 218 -14.44 -9.76 -12.45
CA TYR A 218 -14.79 -11.05 -11.87
C TYR A 218 -15.66 -10.80 -10.64
N PRO A 219 -17.00 -10.92 -10.75
CA PRO A 219 -17.88 -10.66 -9.62
C PRO A 219 -17.59 -11.65 -8.48
N ASN A 220 -17.66 -11.19 -7.24
CA ASN A 220 -17.64 -12.09 -6.09
C ASN A 220 -18.86 -13.03 -6.18
N PRO A 221 -18.67 -14.37 -6.15
CA PRO A 221 -19.78 -15.31 -6.29
C PRO A 221 -20.75 -15.36 -5.09
N TRP A 222 -20.54 -14.55 -4.05
CA TRP A 222 -21.28 -14.59 -2.77
C TRP A 222 -21.73 -13.20 -2.31
#